data_AF-A0A940IDM5-F1
#
_entry.id   AF-A0A940IDM5-F1
#
_cell.length_a   1.000
_cell.length_b   1.000
_cell.length_c   1.000
_cell.angle_alpha   90.00
_cell.angle_beta   90.00
_cell.angle_gamma   90.00
#
_symmetry.space_group_name_H-M   'P 1'
#
loop_
_entity.id
_entity.type
_entity.pdbx_description
1 polymer ?
#
loop_
_entity_poly.entity_id
_entity_poly.type
_entity_poly.pdbx_seq_one_letter_code
_entity_poly.pdbx_strand_id
1 'polypeptide(L)'
;MSNGVSDRDKLLESVYRKAEGYTVEEKLTEYVIDEDGNRRPVKEKTQNKHYPPDVAAARAYMELVNPEGEFARMSDAELEREKERLLKELAASDQSS
;
A
#
# COMPACT_ATOMS: atom_id res chain seq x y z
N MET A 1 -13.87 0.32 -27.00
CA MET A 1 -13.98 1.15 -25.79
C MET A 1 -12.74 0.85 -24.94
N SER A 2 -11.79 1.77 -24.85
CA SER A 2 -10.66 1.61 -23.92
C SER A 2 -11.21 1.62 -22.49
N ASN A 3 -11.17 0.48 -21.80
CA ASN A 3 -11.45 0.42 -20.36
C ASN A 3 -10.28 1.12 -19.63
N GLY A 4 -10.36 2.44 -19.51
CA GLY A 4 -9.44 3.22 -18.68
C GLY A 4 -9.77 3.02 -17.21
N VAL A 5 -8.77 2.64 -16.41
CA VAL A 5 -8.86 2.56 -14.95
C VAL A 5 -9.24 3.94 -14.40
N SER A 6 -10.30 4.01 -13.59
CA SER A 6 -10.79 5.29 -13.06
C SER A 6 -9.82 5.88 -12.03
N ASP A 7 -9.88 7.19 -11.81
CA ASP A 7 -9.05 7.83 -10.78
C ASP A 7 -9.38 7.34 -9.37
N ARG A 8 -10.62 6.90 -9.14
CA ARG A 8 -11.02 6.24 -7.90
C ARG A 8 -10.29 4.92 -7.70
N ASP A 9 -10.18 4.11 -8.75
CA ASP A 9 -9.49 2.81 -8.66
C ASP A 9 -8.00 2.99 -8.40
N LYS A 10 -7.36 3.99 -9.02
CA LYS A 10 -5.96 4.35 -8.75
C LYS A 10 -5.74 4.83 -7.32
N LEU A 11 -6.69 5.59 -6.78
CA LEU A 11 -6.66 6.04 -5.39
C LEU A 11 -6.75 4.84 -4.44
N LEU A 12 -7.74 3.97 -4.63
CA LEU A 12 -7.93 2.77 -3.80
C LEU A 12 -6.70 1.86 -3.82
N GLU A 13 -6.14 1.62 -5.00
CA GLU A 13 -4.90 0.86 -5.16
C GLU A 13 -3.72 1.48 -4.40
N SER A 14 -3.57 2.81 -4.47
CA SER A 14 -2.48 3.51 -3.78
C SER A 14 -2.63 3.44 -2.26
N VAL A 15 -3.87 3.54 -1.75
CA VAL A 15 -4.14 3.39 -0.32
C VAL A 15 -3.92 1.95 0.12
N TYR A 16 -4.36 0.97 -0.67
CA TYR A 16 -4.15 -0.46 -0.41
C TYR A 16 -2.67 -0.83 -0.34
N ARG A 17 -1.87 -0.43 -1.33
CA ARG A 17 -0.42 -0.65 -1.32
C ARG A 17 0.25 -0.06 -0.09
N LYS A 18 -0.22 1.10 0.38
CA LYS A 18 0.29 1.72 1.60
C LYS A 18 -0.16 0.96 2.86
N ALA A 19 -1.38 0.41 2.86
CA ALA A 19 -1.92 -0.40 3.95
C ALA A 19 -1.09 -1.68 4.18
N GLU A 20 -0.72 -2.38 3.10
CA GLU A 20 0.10 -3.60 3.17
C GLU A 20 1.60 -3.35 3.36
N GLY A 21 2.04 -2.13 3.11
CA GLY A 21 3.46 -1.83 2.96
C GLY A 21 3.97 -2.25 1.59
N TYR A 22 5.06 -1.63 1.17
CA TYR A 22 5.61 -1.85 -0.17
C TYR A 22 7.08 -1.51 -0.23
N THR A 23 7.78 -2.11 -1.18
CA THR A 23 9.16 -1.75 -1.51
C THR A 23 9.18 -1.04 -2.86
N VAL A 24 9.91 0.07 -2.94
CA VAL A 24 10.17 0.76 -4.20
C VAL A 24 11.64 0.67 -4.56
N GLU A 25 11.90 0.58 -5.86
CA GLU A 25 13.22 0.76 -6.42
C GLU A 25 13.39 2.23 -6.80
N GLU A 26 14.30 2.92 -6.10
CA GLU A 26 14.71 4.28 -6.42
C GLU A 26 15.99 4.24 -7.25
N LYS A 27 15.97 4.85 -8.44
CA LYS A 27 17.15 5.01 -9.30
C LYS A 27 17.67 6.42 -9.20
N LEU A 28 18.90 6.56 -8.72
CA LEU A 28 19.64 7.81 -8.71
C LEU A 28 20.66 7.78 -9.84
N THR A 29 20.50 8.66 -10.82
CA THR A 29 21.47 8.85 -11.91
C THR A 29 22.20 10.18 -11.72
N GLU A 30 23.51 10.13 -11.51
CA GLU A 30 24.37 11.30 -11.46
C GLU A 30 24.79 11.68 -12.90
N TYR A 31 24.70 12.97 -13.23
CA TYR A 31 25.07 13.52 -14.55
C TYR A 31 26.24 14.48 -14.41
N VAL A 32 27.14 14.47 -15.39
CA VAL A 32 28.14 15.52 -15.59
C VAL A 32 27.84 16.27 -16.88
N ILE A 33 28.34 17.50 -16.96
CA ILE A 33 28.37 18.26 -18.22
C ILE A 33 29.70 17.94 -18.90
N ASP A 34 29.66 17.52 -20.16
CA ASP A 34 30.86 17.32 -20.96
C ASP A 34 31.40 18.65 -21.53
N GLU A 35 32.55 18.59 -22.22
CA GLU A 35 33.23 19.75 -22.79
C GLU A 35 32.38 20.48 -23.84
N ASP A 36 31.41 19.79 -24.44
CA ASP A 36 30.46 20.32 -25.44
C ASP A 36 29.16 20.84 -24.79
N GLY A 37 29.04 20.80 -23.46
CA GLY A 37 27.88 21.29 -22.72
C GLY A 37 26.74 20.27 -22.59
N ASN A 38 26.91 19.03 -23.04
CA ASN A 38 25.88 18.00 -22.98
C ASN A 38 25.87 17.27 -21.62
N ARG A 39 24.68 16.85 -21.18
CA ARG A 39 24.54 16.03 -19.97
C ARG A 39 24.89 14.57 -20.28
N ARG A 40 25.88 14.02 -19.58
CA ARG A 40 26.27 12.62 -19.67
C ARG A 40 26.07 11.92 -18.32
N PRO A 41 25.31 10.80 -18.24
CA PRO A 41 25.18 10.03 -17.02
C PRO A 41 26.53 9.37 -16.71
N VAL A 42 27.01 9.51 -15.48
CA VAL A 42 28.32 8.97 -15.05
C VAL A 42 28.20 7.86 -14.03
N LYS A 43 27.07 7.78 -13.33
CA LYS A 43 26.85 6.80 -12.28
C LYS A 43 25.36 6.58 -12.09
N GLU A 44 24.98 5.32 -12.00
CA GLU A 44 23.64 4.91 -11.61
C GLU A 44 23.72 4.15 -10.28
N LYS A 45 22.88 4.53 -9.33
CA LYS A 45 22.73 3.84 -8.06
C LYS A 45 21.27 3.45 -7.89
N THR A 46 21.04 2.15 -7.78
CA THR A 46 19.73 1.59 -7.45
C THR A 46 19.64 1.36 -5.95
N GLN A 47 18.57 1.85 -5.32
CA GLN A 47 18.27 1.64 -3.91
C GLN A 47 16.87 1.07 -3.76
N ASN A 48 16.75 -0.04 -3.03
CA ASN A 48 15.45 -0.56 -2.62
C ASN A 48 15.08 0.04 -1.27
N LYS A 49 13.97 0.78 -1.23
CA LYS A 49 13.45 1.39 0.00
C LYS A 49 12.15 0.70 0.38
N HIS A 50 12.15 0.10 1.57
CA HIS A 50 10.98 -0.53 2.15
C HIS A 50 10.17 0.49 2.95
N TYR A 51 8.87 0.54 2.68
CA TYR A 51 7.87 1.26 3.45
C TYR A 51 7.01 0.22 4.18
N PRO A 52 6.99 0.21 5.52
CA PRO A 52 6.21 -0.76 6.28
C PRO A 52 4.69 -0.54 6.11
N PRO A 53 3.88 -1.54 6.48
CA PRO A 53 2.42 -1.40 6.56
C PRO A 53 1.98 -0.15 7.35
N ASP A 54 0.97 0.56 6.84
CA ASP A 54 0.39 1.75 7.49
C ASP A 54 -1.05 1.50 7.93
N VAL A 55 -1.27 1.44 9.24
CA VAL A 55 -2.59 1.21 9.86
C VAL A 55 -3.59 2.30 9.50
N ALA A 56 -3.16 3.56 9.37
CA ALA A 56 -4.06 4.64 8.97
C ALA A 56 -4.53 4.46 7.52
N ALA A 57 -3.67 3.95 6.64
CA ALA A 57 -4.05 3.61 5.27
C ALA A 57 -4.99 2.40 5.23
N ALA A 58 -4.74 1.36 6.03
CA ALA A 58 -5.64 0.21 6.15
C ALA A 58 -7.05 0.63 6.56
N ARG A 59 -7.17 1.48 7.59
CA ARG A 59 -8.46 2.01 8.04
C ARG A 59 -9.15 2.83 6.95
N ALA A 60 -8.43 3.75 6.31
CA ALA A 60 -8.99 4.57 5.23
C ALA A 60 -9.47 3.72 4.05
N TYR A 61 -8.72 2.67 3.68
CA TYR A 61 -9.14 1.73 2.64
C TYR A 61 -10.47 1.06 3.00
N MET A 62 -10.59 0.52 4.23
CA MET A 62 -11.82 -0.13 4.71
C MET A 62 -13.02 0.81 4.65
N GLU A 63 -12.86 2.05 5.08
CA GLU A 63 -13.91 3.08 5.03
C GLU A 63 -14.30 3.43 3.58
N LEU A 64 -13.35 3.45 2.64
CA LEU A 64 -13.60 3.80 1.23
C LEU A 64 -14.24 2.67 0.41
N VAL A 65 -13.90 1.42 0.71
CA VAL A 65 -14.46 0.25 -0.01
C VAL A 65 -15.80 -0.18 0.55
N ASN A 66 -16.07 0.10 1.83
CA ASN A 66 -17.28 -0.35 2.50
C ASN A 66 -17.80 0.64 3.57
N PRO A 67 -18.22 1.86 3.19
CA PRO A 67 -18.59 2.92 4.13
C PRO A 67 -19.81 2.61 5.01
N GLU A 68 -20.77 1.83 4.51
CA GLU A 68 -21.93 1.32 5.28
C GLU A 68 -21.80 -0.20 5.51
N GLY A 69 -20.56 -0.63 5.70
CA GLY A 69 -20.20 -2.03 5.72
C GLY A 69 -20.83 -2.84 6.83
N GLU A 70 -20.62 -4.15 6.74
CA GLU A 70 -21.07 -5.14 7.71
C GLU A 70 -20.74 -4.72 9.16
N PHE A 71 -19.52 -4.23 9.39
CA PHE A 71 -19.08 -3.77 10.71
C PHE A 71 -19.83 -2.54 11.24
N ALA A 72 -20.28 -1.64 10.35
CA ALA A 72 -21.04 -0.45 10.76
C ALA A 72 -22.46 -0.81 11.27
N ARG A 73 -22.94 -2.01 10.92
CA ARG A 73 -24.27 -2.52 11.30
C ARG A 73 -24.22 -3.56 12.42
N MET A 74 -23.03 -3.92 12.89
CA MET A 74 -22.85 -4.85 14.00
C MET A 74 -23.06 -4.14 15.35
N SER A 75 -23.73 -4.83 16.26
CA SER A 75 -23.74 -4.47 17.68
C SER A 75 -22.37 -4.68 18.33
N ASP A 76 -22.14 -4.06 19.50
CA ASP A 76 -20.90 -4.22 20.26
C ASP A 76 -20.57 -5.71 20.54
N ALA A 77 -21.58 -6.53 20.83
CA ALA A 77 -21.41 -7.96 21.06
C ALA A 77 -21.07 -8.75 19.78
N GLU A 78 -21.50 -8.28 18.61
CA GLU A 78 -21.10 -8.84 17.31
C GLU A 78 -19.68 -8.42 16.96
N LEU A 79 -19.32 -7.16 17.20
CA LEU A 79 -17.96 -6.64 16.99
C LEU A 79 -16.92 -7.37 17.85
N GLU A 80 -17.22 -7.65 19.13
CA GLU A 80 -16.28 -8.38 19.99
C GLU A 80 -16.08 -9.83 19.51
N ARG A 81 -17.17 -10.50 19.09
CA ARG A 81 -17.09 -11.85 18.50
C ARG A 81 -16.26 -11.86 17.22
N GLU A 82 -16.44 -10.84 16.39
CA GLU A 82 -15.73 -10.72 15.12
C GLU A 82 -14.24 -10.41 15.33
N LYS A 83 -13.91 -9.55 16.29
CA LYS A 83 -12.52 -9.34 16.75
C LYS A 83 -11.88 -10.64 17.23
N GLU A 84 -12.57 -11.44 18.05
CA GLU A 84 -12.05 -12.74 18.50
C GLU A 84 -11.83 -13.72 17.34
N ARG A 85 -12.74 -13.75 16.35
CA ARG A 85 -12.59 -14.56 15.14
C ARG A 85 -11.34 -14.17 14.37
N LEU A 86 -11.16 -12.87 14.10
CA LEU A 86 -10.02 -12.33 13.37
C LEU A 86 -8.69 -12.59 14.09
N LEU A 87 -8.63 -12.44 15.41
CA LEU A 87 -7.43 -12.75 16.19
C LEU A 87 -7.05 -14.24 16.13
N LYS A 88 -8.04 -15.14 16.10
CA LYS A 88 -7.79 -16.58 15.92
C LYS A 88 -7.24 -16.89 14.53
N GLU A 89 -7.79 -16.26 13.49
CA GLU A 89 -7.29 -16.42 12.12
C GLU A 89 -5.85 -15.93 11.97
N LEU A 90 -5.54 -14.78 12.55
CA LEU A 90 -4.18 -14.23 12.54
C LEU A 90 -3.19 -15.14 13.27
N ALA A 91 -3.56 -15.64 14.44
CA ALA A 91 -2.72 -16.59 15.17
C ALA A 91 -2.47 -17.89 14.38
N ALA A 92 -3.44 -18.35 13.58
CA ALA A 92 -3.27 -19.51 12.72
C ALA A 92 -2.36 -19.23 11.52
N SER A 93 -2.44 -18.05 10.90
CA SER A 93 -1.57 -17.68 9.78
C SER A 93 -0.11 -17.52 10.19
N ASP A 94 0.14 -16.98 11.39
CA ASP A 94 1.49 -16.77 11.91
C ASP A 94 2.19 -18.08 12.28
N GLN A 95 1.44 -19.13 12.62
CA GLN A 95 1.98 -20.47 12.88
C GLN A 95 2.30 -21.27 11.60
N SER A 96 1.86 -20.77 10.45
CA SER A 96 2.01 -21.44 9.15
C SER A 96 3.17 -20.88 8.31
N SER A 97 3.88 -19.86 8.81
CA SER A 97 4.93 -19.10 8.11
C SER A 97 6.33 -19.33 8.69
#